data_AF-A0A246K481-F1
#
_entry.id   AF-A0A246K481-F1
#
_cell.length_a   1.000
_cell.length_b   1.000
_cell.length_c   1.000
_cell.angle_alpha   90.00
_cell.angle_beta   90.00
_cell.angle_gamma   90.00
#
_symmetry.space_group_name_H-M   'P 1'
#
loop_
_entity.id
_entity.type
_entity.pdbx_description
1 polymer ?
#
loop_
_entity_poly.entity_id
_entity_poly.type
_entity_poly.pdbx_seq_one_letter_code
_entity_poly.pdbx_strand_id
1 'polypeptide(L)' 'MKQACDWRSPDFLKIFEQYDRADFAQEFLRRNPRYRAGYRAASLTGRTNAALDRLARQWGLVFRR' A
#
# COMPACT_ATOMS: atom_id res chain seq x y z
N MET A 1 11.62 -11.94 28.45
CA MET A 1 11.96 -11.04 27.33
C MET A 1 11.88 -11.85 26.05
N LYS A 2 11.09 -11.45 25.05
CA LYS A 2 11.10 -12.14 23.74
C LYS A 2 12.47 -11.89 23.11
N GLN A 3 13.24 -12.94 22.91
CA GLN A 3 14.53 -12.88 22.22
C GLN A 3 14.24 -12.39 20.81
N ALA A 4 14.70 -11.18 20.46
CA ALA A 4 14.54 -10.66 19.12
C ALA A 4 15.30 -11.60 18.18
N CYS A 5 14.59 -12.21 17.22
CA CYS A 5 15.21 -13.00 16.17
C CYS A 5 16.22 -12.09 15.46
N ASP A 6 17.50 -12.50 15.43
CA ASP A 6 18.52 -11.82 14.63
C ASP A 6 18.03 -11.75 13.19
N TRP A 7 18.16 -10.57 12.56
CA TRP A 7 17.73 -10.35 11.18
C TRP A 7 18.50 -11.22 10.16
N ARG A 8 19.64 -11.77 10.57
CA ARG A 8 20.44 -12.73 9.80
C ARG A 8 19.99 -14.18 9.96
N SER A 9 19.09 -14.47 10.89
CA SER A 9 18.57 -15.82 11.07
C SER A 9 17.75 -16.26 9.86
N PRO A 10 17.87 -17.51 9.38
CA PRO A 10 16.98 -18.06 8.37
C PRO A 10 15.50 -17.98 8.77
N ASP A 11 15.22 -18.00 10.08
CA ASP A 11 13.86 -17.91 10.62
C ASP A 11 13.33 -16.48 10.72
N PHE A 12 14.17 -15.45 10.49
CA PHE A 12 13.75 -14.06 10.54
C PHE A 12 12.63 -13.78 9.54
N LEU A 13 12.69 -14.38 8.34
CA LEU A 13 11.68 -14.15 7.32
C LEU A 13 10.32 -14.76 7.68
N LYS A 14 10.29 -15.80 8.53
CA LYS A 14 9.05 -16.47 8.95
C LYS A 14 8.12 -15.53 9.74
N ILE A 15 8.65 -14.51 10.41
CA ILE A 15 7.82 -13.55 11.15
C ILE A 15 6.93 -12.71 10.21
N PHE A 16 7.35 -12.52 8.96
CA PHE A 16 6.62 -11.74 7.96
C PHE A 16 5.60 -12.58 7.16
N GLU A 17 5.62 -13.91 7.29
CA GLU A 17 4.63 -14.77 6.63
C GLU A 17 3.20 -14.51 7.14
N GLN A 18 3.07 -14.10 8.41
CA GLN A 18 1.79 -13.75 9.02
C GLN A 18 1.37 -12.31 8.73
N TYR A 19 2.23 -11.49 8.11
CA TYR A 19 1.92 -10.09 7.89
C TYR A 19 1.10 -9.90 6.62
N ASP A 20 0.14 -8.98 6.69
CA ASP A 20 -0.58 -8.52 5.52
C ASP A 20 0.36 -7.70 4.63
N ARG A 21 0.82 -8.35 3.55
CA ARG A 21 1.73 -7.75 2.57
C ARG A 21 1.07 -6.61 1.82
N ALA A 22 -0.25 -6.65 1.62
CA ALA A 22 -0.98 -5.60 0.93
C ALA A 22 -1.06 -4.35 1.82
N ASP A 23 -1.32 -4.53 3.11
CA ASP A 23 -1.35 -3.43 4.08
C ASP A 23 0.04 -2.80 4.23
N PHE A 24 1.10 -3.63 4.28
CA PHE A 24 2.47 -3.14 4.25
C PHE A 24 2.81 -2.36 2.97
N ALA A 25 2.38 -2.82 1.80
CA ALA A 25 2.58 -2.08 0.55
C ALA A 25 1.83 -0.73 0.55
N GLN A 26 0.65 -0.68 1.18
CA GLN A 26 -0.13 0.54 1.32
C GLN A 26 0.60 1.63 2.12
N GLU A 27 1.42 1.25 3.10
CA GLU A 27 2.24 2.19 3.90
C GLU A 27 3.19 3.03 3.04
N PHE A 28 3.83 2.44 2.04
CA PHE A 28 4.69 3.17 1.09
C PHE A 28 3.85 4.08 0.21
N LEU A 29 2.73 3.57 -0.28
CA LEU A 29 1.88 4.31 -1.21
C LEU A 29 1.25 5.54 -0.55
N ARG A 30 0.70 5.42 0.66
CA ARG A 30 0.03 6.54 1.37
C ARG A 30 0.99 7.68 1.76
N ARG A 31 2.30 7.39 1.81
CA ARG A 31 3.37 8.36 2.06
C ARG A 31 3.93 8.98 0.78
N ASN A 32 3.64 8.41 -0.39
CA ASN A 32 4.11 8.92 -1.67
C ASN A 32 3.40 10.25 -2.03
N PRO A 33 4.13 11.38 -2.22
CA PRO A 33 3.52 12.69 -2.47
C PRO A 33 2.75 12.74 -3.80
N ARG A 34 3.24 12.05 -4.84
CA ARG A 34 2.59 11.97 -6.16
C ARG A 34 1.29 11.18 -6.08
N TYR A 35 1.27 10.07 -5.33
CA TYR A 35 0.02 9.33 -5.07
C TYR A 35 -0.99 10.20 -4.32
N ARG A 36 -0.57 10.86 -3.23
CA ARG A 36 -1.45 11.72 -2.41
C ARG A 36 -2.05 12.87 -3.21
N ALA A 37 -1.29 13.48 -4.12
CA ALA A 37 -1.79 14.53 -5.00
C ALA A 37 -2.84 13.99 -5.99
N GLY A 38 -2.53 12.88 -6.66
CA GLY A 38 -3.43 12.23 -7.62
C GLY A 38 -4.74 11.73 -6.97
N TYR A 39 -4.65 11.09 -5.80
CA TYR A 39 -5.81 10.61 -5.07
C TYR A 39 -6.72 11.76 -4.61
N ARG A 40 -6.14 12.87 -4.12
CA ARG A 40 -6.91 14.08 -3.75
C ARG A 40 -7.63 14.67 -4.97
N ALA A 41 -6.94 14.81 -6.10
CA ALA A 41 -7.55 15.31 -7.33
C ALA A 41 -8.70 14.41 -7.84
N ALA A 42 -8.50 13.09 -7.81
CA ALA A 42 -9.54 12.12 -8.20
C ALA A 42 -10.73 12.09 -7.22
N SER A 43 -10.49 12.37 -5.93
CA SER A 43 -11.54 12.43 -4.91
C SER A 43 -12.39 13.70 -5.01
N LEU A 44 -11.77 14.84 -5.32
CA LEU A 44 -12.44 16.14 -5.42
C LEU A 44 -13.32 16.28 -6.67
N THR A 45 -13.00 15.54 -7.74
CA THR A 45 -13.77 15.53 -9.01
C THR A 45 -15.01 14.64 -8.96
N GLY A 46 -15.48 14.27 -7.76
CA GLY A 46 -16.71 13.50 -7.57
C GLY A 46 -16.57 11.99 -7.84
N ARG A 47 -15.38 11.41 -7.63
CA ARG A 47 -15.06 9.99 -7.93
C ARG A 47 -15.57 9.57 -9.30
N THR A 48 -15.31 10.36 -10.34
CA THR A 48 -15.54 9.85 -11.70
C THR A 48 -14.72 8.58 -11.87
N ASN A 49 -15.40 7.48 -12.20
CA ASN A 49 -14.79 6.14 -12.26
C ASN A 49 -13.49 6.14 -13.08
N ALA A 50 -13.42 6.94 -14.15
CA ALA A 50 -12.23 7.06 -15.00
C ALA A 50 -10.97 7.61 -14.28
N ALA A 51 -11.11 8.59 -13.39
CA ALA A 51 -9.96 9.18 -12.69
C ALA A 51 -9.39 8.21 -11.64
N LEU A 52 -10.28 7.52 -10.91
CA LEU A 52 -9.88 6.47 -9.98
C LEU A 52 -9.34 5.23 -10.71
N ASP A 53 -9.93 4.84 -11.84
CA ASP A 53 -9.46 3.72 -12.66
C ASP A 53 -8.06 3.98 -13.23
N ARG A 54 -7.77 5.21 -13.68
CA ARG A 54 -6.42 5.61 -14.12
C ARG A 54 -5.43 5.55 -12.95
N LEU A 55 -5.82 6.06 -11.79
CA LEU A 55 -4.99 6.02 -10.59
C LEU A 55 -4.71 4.55 -10.17
N ALA A 56 -5.73 3.70 -10.22
CA ALA A 56 -5.65 2.28 -9.92
C ALA A 56 -4.65 1.55 -10.83
N ARG A 57 -4.74 1.75 -12.14
CA ARG A 57 -3.80 1.16 -13.11
C ARG A 57 -2.36 1.61 -12.90
N GLN A 58 -2.17 2.89 -12.56
CA GLN A 58 -0.82 3.44 -12.37
C GLN A 58 -0.13 2.91 -11.11
N TRP A 59 -0.89 2.67 -10.04
CA TRP A 59 -0.35 2.29 -8.73
C TRP A 59 -0.63 0.83 -8.34
N GLY A 60 -1.26 0.05 -9.22
CA GLY A 60 -1.59 -1.35 -8.96
C GLY A 60 -2.67 -1.55 -7.89
N LEU A 61 -3.67 -0.67 -7.86
CA LEU A 61 -4.75 -0.72 -6.86
C LEU A 61 -6.06 -1.26 -7.41
N VAL A 62 -6.94 -1.66 -6.50
CA VAL A 62 -8.36 -1.89 -6.76
C VAL A 62 -9.15 -1.08 -5.74
N PHE A 63 -10.05 -0.21 -6.21
CA PHE A 63 -10.96 0.53 -5.32
C PHE A 63 -12.27 -0.23 -5.19
N ARG A 64 -12.81 -0.29 -3.96
CA ARG A 64 -14.16 -0.79 -3.71
C ARG A 64 -15.16 0.17 -4.39
N ARG A 65 -16.06 -0.40 -5.20
CA ARG A 65 -17.16 0.31 -5.84
C ARG A 65 -18.39 0.33 -4.92
#